data_AF-A0A2N1QS83-F1
#
_entry.id   AF-A0A2N1QS83-F1
#
_cell.length_a   1.000
_cell.length_b   1.000
_cell.length_c   1.000
_cell.angle_alpha   90.00
_cell.angle_beta   90.00
_cell.angle_gamma   90.00
#
_symmetry.space_group_name_H-M   'P 1'
#
loop_
_entity.id
_entity.type
_entity.pdbx_description
1 polymer ?
#
loop_
_entity_poly.entity_id
_entity_poly.type
_entity_poly.pdbx_seq_one_letter_code
_entity_poly.pdbx_strand_id
1 'polypeptide(L)'
;MPKWLLRFVIGIIRLLDWYGIAPKALRDADGLHASAFVANLGSINLKGSPHHHLYEWGTTSLFITMGMLRRKRVLDESGERSFIDSMEIGVTVDERISEGFYFIKSMHLLQDYLNNPEKLMERPTIPSPTPTLKEVKRHRKAAKKARRRHKREDRKSA
;
A
#
# COMPACT_ATOMS: atom_id res chain seq x y z
N MET A 1 -24.17 -2.36 -33.56
CA MET A 1 -25.11 -1.83 -32.55
C MET A 1 -25.30 -0.33 -32.75
N PRO A 2 -26.52 0.21 -32.62
CA PRO A 2 -26.74 1.66 -32.66
C PRO A 2 -26.01 2.38 -31.52
N LYS A 3 -25.39 3.54 -31.80
CA LYS A 3 -24.61 4.30 -30.81
C LYS A 3 -25.43 4.69 -29.57
N TRP A 4 -26.71 5.03 -29.74
CA TRP A 4 -27.58 5.42 -28.63
C TRP A 4 -27.81 4.26 -27.65
N LEU A 5 -28.03 3.05 -28.17
CA LEU A 5 -28.24 1.86 -27.36
C LEU A 5 -26.95 1.46 -26.62
N LEU A 6 -25.80 1.57 -27.27
CA LEU A 6 -24.51 1.31 -26.62
C LEU A 6 -24.26 2.27 -25.45
N ARG A 7 -24.51 3.58 -25.65
CA ARG A 7 -24.36 4.59 -24.60
C ARG A 7 -25.32 4.34 -23.44
N PHE A 8 -26.54 3.93 -23.73
CA PHE A 8 -27.53 3.57 -22.70
C PHE A 8 -27.07 2.39 -21.84
N VAL A 9 -26.63 1.31 -22.48
CA VAL A 9 -26.14 0.11 -21.77
C VAL A 9 -24.90 0.42 -20.92
N ILE A 10 -23.92 1.15 -21.47
CA ILE A 10 -22.73 1.59 -20.70
C ILE A 10 -23.15 2.50 -19.53
N GLY A 11 -24.15 3.36 -19.71
CA GLY A 11 -24.69 4.21 -18.65
C GLY A 11 -25.26 3.40 -17.49
N ILE A 12 -26.05 2.36 -17.77
CA ILE A 12 -26.56 1.44 -16.74
C ILE A 12 -25.42 0.75 -16.01
N ILE A 13 -24.44 0.23 -16.76
CA ILE A 13 -23.28 -0.46 -16.17
C ILE A 13 -22.53 0.46 -15.20
N ARG A 14 -22.26 1.71 -15.60
CA ARG A 14 -21.61 2.70 -14.73
C ARG A 14 -22.42 3.02 -13.49
N LEU A 15 -23.75 3.09 -13.60
CA LEU A 15 -24.63 3.33 -12.47
C LEU A 15 -24.60 2.16 -11.47
N LEU A 16 -24.67 0.92 -11.97
CA LEU A 16 -24.57 -0.28 -11.15
C LEU A 16 -23.21 -0.35 -10.43
N ASP A 17 -22.15 0.04 -11.13
CA ASP A 17 -20.80 0.08 -10.56
C ASP A 17 -20.68 1.13 -9.45
N TRP A 18 -21.21 2.33 -9.66
CA TRP A 18 -21.22 3.38 -8.63
C TRP A 18 -21.96 2.94 -7.36
N TYR A 19 -23.10 2.26 -7.49
CA TYR A 19 -23.81 1.71 -6.32
C TYR A 19 -23.17 0.43 -5.75
N GLY A 20 -22.08 -0.07 -6.34
CA GLY A 20 -21.39 -1.28 -5.90
C GLY A 20 -22.17 -2.58 -6.14
N ILE A 21 -23.22 -2.53 -6.97
CA ILE A 21 -24.12 -3.65 -7.30
C ILE A 21 -23.84 -4.25 -8.68
N ALA A 22 -22.68 -3.90 -9.28
CA ALA A 22 -22.24 -4.49 -10.53
C ALA A 22 -22.23 -6.04 -10.45
N PRO A 23 -22.78 -6.75 -11.45
CA PRO A 23 -22.79 -8.21 -11.46
C PRO A 23 -21.39 -8.78 -11.30
N LYS A 24 -21.26 -9.86 -10.51
CA LYS A 24 -19.95 -10.51 -10.26
C LYS A 24 -19.21 -10.87 -11.55
N ALA A 25 -19.91 -11.39 -12.56
CA ALA A 25 -19.31 -11.74 -13.85
C ALA A 25 -18.69 -10.53 -14.57
N LEU A 26 -19.26 -9.33 -14.42
CA LEU A 26 -18.69 -8.11 -14.96
C LEU A 26 -17.44 -7.71 -14.18
N ARG A 27 -17.49 -7.78 -12.85
CA ARG A 27 -16.34 -7.46 -11.97
C ARG A 27 -15.19 -8.45 -12.12
N ASP A 28 -15.47 -9.74 -12.29
CA ASP A 28 -14.46 -10.77 -12.49
C ASP A 28 -13.78 -10.64 -13.86
N ALA A 29 -14.52 -10.15 -14.87
CA ALA A 29 -13.97 -9.81 -16.18
C ALA A 29 -13.20 -8.47 -16.17
N ASP A 30 -13.44 -7.64 -15.17
CA ASP A 30 -12.86 -6.32 -15.02
C ASP A 30 -11.61 -6.36 -14.12
N GLY A 31 -10.44 -6.22 -14.74
CA GLY A 31 -9.17 -6.21 -14.01
C GLY A 31 -8.97 -5.01 -13.08
N LEU A 32 -9.87 -4.01 -13.09
CA LEU A 32 -9.72 -2.76 -12.34
C LEU A 32 -10.51 -2.73 -11.02
N HIS A 33 -11.32 -3.74 -10.72
CA HIS A 33 -11.96 -3.93 -9.39
C HIS A 33 -11.07 -4.70 -8.42
N ALA A 34 -9.82 -4.24 -8.27
CA ALA A 34 -8.84 -4.80 -7.35
C ALA A 34 -8.46 -3.79 -6.27
N SER A 35 -7.73 -4.23 -5.24
CA SER A 35 -7.09 -3.32 -4.27
C SER A 35 -5.78 -2.77 -4.81
N ALA A 36 -5.02 -3.61 -5.53
CA ALA A 36 -3.77 -3.25 -6.15
C ALA A 36 -3.66 -3.92 -7.53
N PHE A 37 -3.10 -3.18 -8.49
CA PHE A 37 -2.84 -3.67 -9.84
C PHE A 37 -1.33 -3.70 -10.10
N VAL A 38 -0.82 -4.83 -10.60
CA VAL A 38 0.61 -5.02 -10.89
C VAL A 38 0.80 -5.29 -12.37
N ALA A 39 1.48 -4.38 -13.07
CA ALA A 39 1.84 -4.51 -14.47
C ALA A 39 3.32 -4.87 -14.61
N ASN A 40 3.62 -6.14 -14.93
CA ASN A 40 4.97 -6.58 -15.27
C ASN A 40 5.32 -6.27 -16.73
N LEU A 41 5.81 -5.05 -16.98
CA LEU A 41 6.22 -4.57 -18.29
C LEU A 41 7.61 -5.10 -18.67
N GLY A 42 8.39 -5.56 -17.69
CA GLY A 42 9.64 -6.28 -17.93
C GLY A 42 9.46 -7.56 -18.76
N SER A 43 8.29 -8.22 -18.66
CA SER A 43 7.98 -9.43 -19.43
C SER A 43 7.94 -9.19 -20.95
N ILE A 44 7.64 -7.97 -21.39
CA ILE A 44 7.67 -7.53 -22.79
C ILE A 44 8.93 -6.72 -23.13
N ASN A 45 9.98 -6.88 -22.33
CA ASN A 45 11.26 -6.20 -22.47
C ASN A 45 11.20 -4.66 -22.31
N LEU A 46 10.18 -4.12 -21.63
CA LEU A 46 10.16 -2.71 -21.33
C LEU A 46 11.19 -2.39 -20.25
N LYS A 47 12.12 -1.53 -20.63
CA LYS A 47 13.33 -1.26 -19.87
C LYS A 47 13.06 -0.49 -18.57
N GLY A 48 12.18 0.49 -18.60
CA GLY A 48 11.84 1.32 -17.45
C GLY A 48 10.47 0.97 -16.88
N SER A 49 10.15 1.61 -15.76
CA SER A 49 8.84 1.48 -15.14
C SER A 49 8.03 2.79 -15.28
N PRO A 50 7.17 2.92 -16.30
CA PRO A 50 6.40 4.15 -16.48
C PRO A 50 5.48 4.39 -15.28
N HIS A 51 5.40 5.65 -14.85
CA HIS A 51 4.39 6.07 -13.89
C HIS A 51 3.03 6.09 -14.59
N HIS A 52 2.13 5.20 -14.17
CA HIS A 52 0.76 5.17 -14.65
C HIS A 52 -0.14 5.93 -13.67
N HIS A 53 -1.04 6.77 -14.18
CA HIS A 53 -2.07 7.40 -13.34
C HIS A 53 -3.07 6.35 -12.85
N LEU A 54 -3.86 6.63 -11.82
CA LEU A 54 -4.93 5.71 -11.45
C LEU A 54 -6.06 5.77 -12.47
N TYR A 55 -6.71 4.64 -12.71
CA TYR A 55 -7.92 4.61 -13.52
C TYR A 55 -9.07 5.24 -12.74
N GLU A 56 -9.88 6.05 -13.42
CA GLU A 56 -11.14 6.60 -12.89
C GLU A 56 -12.26 5.54 -12.76
N TRP A 57 -11.97 4.31 -13.19
CA TRP A 57 -12.90 3.19 -13.23
C TRP A 57 -12.40 2.05 -12.38
N GLY A 58 -13.31 1.41 -11.65
CA GLY A 58 -13.00 0.34 -10.70
C GLY A 58 -12.61 0.87 -9.32
N THR A 59 -11.94 0.02 -8.56
CA THR A 59 -11.61 0.28 -7.14
C THR A 59 -10.11 0.24 -6.87
N THR A 60 -9.29 0.21 -7.92
CA THR A 60 -7.83 0.10 -7.81
C THR A 60 -7.25 1.41 -7.28
N SER A 61 -6.78 1.38 -6.03
CA SER A 61 -6.15 2.55 -5.39
C SER A 61 -4.63 2.50 -5.35
N LEU A 62 -4.04 1.39 -5.78
CA LEU A 62 -2.58 1.19 -5.87
C LEU A 62 -2.24 0.59 -7.23
N PHE A 63 -1.42 1.30 -8.01
CA PHE A 63 -0.95 0.82 -9.31
C PHE A 63 0.58 0.68 -9.27
N ILE A 64 1.07 -0.50 -9.62
CA ILE A 64 2.48 -0.85 -9.58
C ILE A 64 2.90 -1.27 -10.99
N THR A 65 3.93 -0.63 -11.51
CA THR A 65 4.60 -1.01 -12.74
C THR A 65 5.95 -1.62 -12.41
N MET A 66 6.32 -2.71 -13.09
CA MET A 66 7.64 -3.34 -12.96
C MET A 66 8.33 -3.32 -14.31
N GLY A 67 9.52 -2.71 -14.36
CA GLY A 67 10.37 -2.74 -15.55
C GLY A 67 11.12 -4.06 -15.69
N MET A 68 11.98 -4.14 -16.71
CA MET A 68 12.87 -5.27 -16.94
C MET A 68 13.91 -5.41 -15.81
N LEU A 69 14.12 -6.65 -15.34
CA LEU A 69 15.25 -7.00 -14.48
C LEU A 69 16.56 -6.88 -15.25
N ARG A 70 17.51 -6.11 -14.71
CA ARG A 70 18.79 -5.82 -15.36
C ARG A 70 19.96 -6.00 -14.42
N ARG A 71 20.99 -6.67 -14.92
CA ARG A 71 22.29 -6.73 -14.27
C ARG A 71 23.02 -5.39 -14.41
N LYS A 72 23.30 -4.73 -13.29
CA LYS A 72 24.10 -3.51 -13.20
C LYS A 72 25.44 -3.85 -12.58
N ARG A 73 26.49 -3.20 -13.09
CA ARG A 73 27.82 -3.26 -12.49
C ARG A 73 27.92 -2.19 -11.41
N VAL A 74 28.38 -2.58 -10.23
CA VAL A 74 28.59 -1.70 -9.08
C VAL A 74 30.06 -1.80 -8.69
N LEU A 75 30.64 -0.67 -8.30
CA LEU A 75 31.96 -0.59 -7.71
C LEU A 75 31.75 -0.56 -6.20
N ASP A 76 32.41 -1.46 -5.48
CA ASP A 76 32.46 -1.33 -4.03
C ASP A 76 33.44 -0.24 -3.59
N GLU A 77 33.45 0.07 -2.29
CA GLU A 77 34.33 1.07 -1.69
C GLU A 77 35.83 0.69 -1.82
N SER A 78 36.13 -0.57 -2.09
CA SER A 78 37.50 -1.10 -2.30
C SER A 78 37.93 -1.08 -3.77
N GLY A 79 37.04 -0.69 -4.69
CA GLY A 79 37.29 -0.67 -6.13
C GLY A 79 37.07 -2.02 -6.83
N GLU A 80 36.65 -3.04 -6.11
CA GLU A 80 36.29 -4.35 -6.66
C GLU A 80 34.95 -4.27 -7.40
N ARG A 81 34.87 -5.02 -8.49
CA ARG A 81 33.73 -4.97 -9.42
C ARG A 81 32.73 -6.04 -9.02
N SER A 82 31.56 -5.63 -8.58
CA SER A 82 30.43 -6.53 -8.33
C SER A 82 29.33 -6.32 -9.37
N PHE A 83 28.47 -7.33 -9.50
CA PHE A 83 27.27 -7.26 -10.32
C PHE A 83 26.06 -7.47 -9.42
N ILE A 84 25.07 -6.59 -9.56
CA ILE A 84 23.78 -6.71 -8.88
C ILE A 84 22.67 -6.79 -9.92
N ASP A 85 21.64 -7.59 -9.67
CA ASP A 85 20.42 -7.54 -10.47
C ASP A 85 19.49 -6.50 -9.86
N SER A 86 18.97 -5.61 -10.71
CA SER A 86 18.15 -4.48 -10.30
C SER A 86 16.96 -4.30 -11.24
N MET A 87 15.84 -3.86 -10.70
CA MET A 87 14.62 -3.60 -11.44
C MET A 87 14.04 -2.27 -10.98
N GLU A 88 13.51 -1.51 -11.92
CA GLU A 88 12.78 -0.28 -11.62
C GLU A 88 11.31 -0.64 -11.32
N ILE A 89 10.77 -0.11 -10.23
CA ILE A 89 9.38 -0.27 -9.84
C ILE A 89 8.77 1.13 -9.72
N GLY A 90 7.69 1.37 -10.46
CA GLY A 90 6.90 2.59 -10.39
C GLY A 90 5.67 2.32 -9.57
N VAL A 91 5.34 3.22 -8.64
CA VAL A 91 4.18 3.08 -7.77
C VAL A 91 3.38 4.37 -7.79
N THR A 92 2.08 4.25 -8.07
CA THR A 92 1.10 5.33 -7.98
C THR A 92 0.05 4.92 -6.97
N VAL A 93 -0.26 5.81 -6.04
CA VAL A 93 -1.23 5.58 -4.97
C VAL A 93 -2.25 6.70 -4.96
N ASP A 94 -3.49 6.38 -4.58
CA ASP A 94 -4.56 7.36 -4.44
C ASP A 94 -4.30 8.24 -3.22
N GLU A 95 -4.09 9.53 -3.43
CA GLU A 95 -3.77 10.49 -2.37
C GLU A 95 -4.92 10.69 -1.37
N ARG A 96 -6.16 10.32 -1.74
CA ARG A 96 -7.31 10.42 -0.84
C ARG A 96 -7.25 9.42 0.30
N ILE A 97 -6.51 8.32 0.12
CA ILE A 97 -6.33 7.27 1.13
C ILE A 97 -4.90 7.18 1.67
N SER A 98 -3.96 7.89 1.06
CA SER A 98 -2.53 7.79 1.36
C SER A 98 -1.89 9.15 1.53
N GLU A 99 -1.11 9.30 2.60
CA GLU A 99 -0.25 10.46 2.85
C GLU A 99 1.20 10.12 2.50
N GLY A 100 1.97 11.11 2.02
CA GLY A 100 3.36 10.93 1.61
C GLY A 100 4.27 10.31 2.69
N PHE A 101 4.08 10.65 3.96
CA PHE A 101 4.88 10.10 5.05
C PHE A 101 4.71 8.58 5.21
N TYR A 102 3.47 8.09 5.24
CA TYR A 102 3.19 6.65 5.34
C TYR A 102 3.57 5.93 4.04
N PHE A 103 3.38 6.57 2.90
CA PHE A 103 3.78 6.02 1.61
C PHE A 103 5.29 5.75 1.54
N ILE A 104 6.13 6.73 1.87
CA ILE A 104 7.60 6.57 1.86
C ILE A 104 8.04 5.46 2.80
N LYS A 105 7.49 5.40 4.02
CA LYS A 105 7.79 4.33 4.98
C LYS A 105 7.40 2.95 4.44
N SER A 106 6.25 2.85 3.80
CA SER A 106 5.77 1.60 3.20
C SER A 106 6.65 1.17 2.03
N MET A 107 7.11 2.11 1.20
CA MET A 107 8.04 1.83 0.09
C MET A 107 9.42 1.38 0.59
N HIS A 108 9.95 1.99 1.65
CA HIS A 108 11.21 1.54 2.27
C HIS A 108 11.07 0.12 2.83
N LEU A 109 9.95 -0.18 3.48
CA LEU A 109 9.69 -1.52 3.99
C LEU A 109 9.56 -2.54 2.85
N LEU A 110 8.85 -2.19 1.79
CA LEU A 110 8.75 -3.03 0.59
C LEU A 110 10.13 -3.29 -0.03
N GLN A 111 10.95 -2.25 -0.18
CA GLN A 111 12.31 -2.36 -0.70
C GLN A 111 13.20 -3.25 0.17
N ASP A 112 13.08 -3.13 1.50
CA ASP A 112 13.80 -3.98 2.45
C ASP A 112 13.44 -5.47 2.26
N TYR A 113 12.15 -5.80 2.13
CA TYR A 113 11.70 -7.17 1.87
C TYR A 113 12.13 -7.70 0.49
N LEU A 114 12.11 -6.85 -0.54
CA LEU A 114 12.56 -7.26 -1.88
C LEU A 114 14.07 -7.53 -1.93
N ASN A 115 14.86 -6.78 -1.17
CA ASN A 115 16.31 -6.98 -1.08
C ASN A 115 16.70 -8.11 -0.13
N ASN A 116 15.84 -8.45 0.84
CA ASN A 116 16.08 -9.44 1.89
C ASN A 116 14.88 -10.42 1.98
N PRO A 117 14.63 -11.25 0.94
CA PRO A 117 13.44 -12.09 0.85
C PRO A 117 13.34 -13.14 1.95
N GLU A 118 14.43 -13.52 2.60
CA GLU A 118 14.46 -14.44 3.73
C GLU A 118 13.61 -13.96 4.91
N LYS A 119 13.43 -12.64 5.08
CA LYS A 119 12.53 -12.06 6.09
C LYS A 119 11.08 -12.48 5.91
N LEU A 120 10.67 -12.84 4.69
CA LEU A 120 9.32 -13.31 4.39
C LEU A 120 9.08 -14.76 4.80
N MET A 121 10.14 -15.51 5.14
CA MET A 121 10.03 -16.88 5.64
C MET A 121 9.65 -16.92 7.13
N GLU A 122 9.85 -15.83 7.85
CA GLU A 122 9.48 -15.68 9.25
C GLU A 122 8.09 -15.06 9.39
N ARG A 123 7.32 -15.53 10.37
CA ARG A 123 6.00 -14.95 10.64
C ARG A 123 6.18 -13.57 11.30
N PRO A 124 5.60 -12.50 10.75
CA PRO A 124 5.76 -11.17 11.32
C PRO A 124 5.08 -11.07 12.69
N THR A 125 5.73 -10.38 13.62
CA THR A 125 5.13 -10.00 14.90
C THR A 125 4.20 -8.81 14.69
N ILE A 126 2.90 -9.07 14.69
CA ILE A 126 1.90 -8.02 14.49
C ILE A 126 1.82 -7.19 15.78
N PRO A 127 2.09 -5.88 15.75
CA PRO A 127 1.93 -5.04 16.94
C PRO A 127 0.46 -5.03 17.36
N SER A 128 0.22 -4.97 18.66
CA SER A 128 -1.15 -4.85 19.18
C SER A 128 -1.86 -3.63 18.57
N PRO A 129 -3.17 -3.71 18.27
CA PRO A 129 -3.91 -2.60 17.69
C PRO A 129 -3.64 -1.29 18.43
N THR A 130 -3.47 -0.20 17.68
CA THR A 130 -3.33 1.13 18.28
C THR A 130 -4.57 1.40 19.15
N PRO A 131 -4.41 1.81 20.42
CA PRO A 131 -5.54 2.01 21.30
C PRO A 131 -6.48 3.06 20.72
N THR A 132 -7.77 2.76 20.77
CA THR A 132 -8.83 3.67 20.34
C THR A 132 -8.81 4.96 21.16
N LEU A 133 -9.38 6.05 20.65
CA LEU A 133 -9.48 7.32 21.39
C LEU A 133 -10.13 7.14 22.78
N LYS A 134 -11.07 6.21 22.92
CA LYS A 134 -11.72 5.88 24.20
C LYS A 134 -10.73 5.22 25.16
N GLU A 135 -9.93 4.27 24.69
CA GLU A 135 -8.90 3.59 25.47
C GLU A 135 -7.78 4.54 25.88
N VAL A 136 -7.30 5.39 24.95
CA VAL A 136 -6.31 6.44 25.25
C VAL A 136 -6.82 7.37 26.35
N LYS A 137 -8.09 7.81 26.27
CA LYS A 137 -8.71 8.64 27.32
C LYS A 137 -8.82 7.90 28.65
N ARG A 138 -9.17 6.61 28.64
CA ARG A 138 -9.24 5.76 29.84
C ARG A 138 -7.87 5.60 30.49
N HIS A 139 -6.83 5.32 29.71
CA HIS A 139 -5.45 5.19 30.17
C HIS A 139 -4.94 6.50 30.77
N ARG A 140 -5.17 7.64 30.10
CA ARG A 140 -4.83 8.97 30.65
C ARG A 140 -5.52 9.26 31.99
N LYS A 141 -6.81 8.93 32.12
CA LYS A 141 -7.56 9.09 33.39
C LYS A 141 -7.02 8.17 34.48
N ALA A 142 -6.74 6.90 34.16
CA ALA A 142 -6.17 5.93 35.08
C ALA A 142 -4.78 6.39 35.59
N ALA A 143 -3.91 6.83 34.68
CA ALA A 143 -2.59 7.39 35.02
C ALA A 143 -2.70 8.62 35.94
N LYS A 144 -3.64 9.55 35.64
CA LYS A 144 -3.89 10.73 36.50
C LYS A 144 -4.39 10.34 37.90
N LYS A 145 -5.24 9.29 38.00
CA LYS A 145 -5.75 8.78 39.28
C LYS A 145 -4.65 8.08 40.08
N ALA A 146 -3.82 7.27 39.43
CA ALA A 146 -2.66 6.61 40.05
C ALA A 146 -1.67 7.64 40.61
N ARG A 147 -1.31 8.66 39.83
CA ARG A 147 -0.42 9.75 40.26
C ARG A 147 -0.98 10.53 41.48
N ARG A 148 -2.31 10.70 41.55
CA ARG A 148 -2.98 11.32 42.71
C ARG A 148 -2.98 10.42 43.95
N ARG A 149 -3.06 9.10 43.79
CA ARG A 149 -2.97 8.13 44.91
C ARG A 149 -1.56 8.09 45.46
N HIS A 150 -0.55 7.96 44.60
CA HIS A 150 0.86 7.97 44.98
C HIS A 150 1.19 9.23 45.80
N LYS A 151 0.83 10.42 45.30
CA LYS A 151 1.04 11.69 46.01
C LYS A 151 0.31 11.80 47.36
N ARG A 152 -0.77 11.03 47.58
CA ARG A 152 -1.49 10.96 48.87
C ARG A 152 -0.85 9.96 49.82
N GLU A 153 -0.31 8.87 49.30
CA GLU A 153 0.46 7.87 50.06
C GLU A 153 1.79 8.48 50.53
N ASP A 154 2.51 9.16 49.65
CA ASP A 154 3.75 9.89 49.96
C ASP A 154 3.54 10.98 51.05
N ARG A 155 2.33 11.57 51.10
CA ARG A 155 1.93 12.55 52.13
C ARG A 155 1.50 11.94 53.46
N LYS A 156 1.20 10.65 53.50
CA LYS A 156 0.83 9.92 54.73
C LYS A 156 2.02 9.23 55.37
N SER A 157 3.08 8.98 54.60
CA SER A 157 4.35 8.40 55.05
C SER A 157 5.40 9.44 55.47
N ALA A 158 5.07 10.73 55.38
CA ALA A 158 5.86 11.87 55.86
C ALA A 158 5.14 12.52 57.04
#